data_AF-A0A960SHL3-F1
#
_entry.id   AF-A0A960SHL3-F1
#
_cell.length_a   1.000
_cell.length_b   1.000
_cell.length_c   1.000
_cell.angle_alpha   90.00
_cell.angle_beta   90.00
_cell.angle_gamma   90.00
#
_symmetry.space_group_name_H-M   'P 1'
#
loop_
_entity.id
_entity.type
_entity.pdbx_description
1 polymer ?
#
loop_
_entity_poly.entity_id
_entity_poly.type
_entity_poly.pdbx_seq_one_letter_code
_entity_poly.pdbx_strand_id
1 'polypeptide(L)'
;DGQIVGLGAGQQSRIHCTRLACDKAEKWFLQRHPKVRNLQFQEKLPKVAKTNLIDQYLLWESLSKREEAMMLEGFIEKPEPISKEEKAQWINRFSGITLASDAFIPFRDNIDRASRTNVRYVVETGGSFREDDVIQAANEYGMVHIHTGIRSFLH
;
A
#
# COMPACT_ATOMS: atom_id res chain seq x y z
N ASP A 1 -8.49 -12.27 -2.39
CA ASP A 1 -7.70 -13.49 -2.10
C ASP A 1 -7.65 -13.90 -0.62
N GLY A 2 -8.47 -13.33 0.27
CA GLY A 2 -8.58 -13.81 1.67
C GLY A 2 -7.31 -13.63 2.52
N GLN A 3 -6.38 -12.77 2.10
CA GLN A 3 -5.12 -12.52 2.81
C GLN A 3 -4.92 -11.04 3.11
N ILE A 4 -4.13 -10.77 4.15
CA ILE A 4 -3.65 -9.42 4.47
C ILE A 4 -2.53 -9.06 3.49
N VAL A 5 -2.66 -7.89 2.85
CA VAL A 5 -1.64 -7.33 1.95
C VAL A 5 -0.93 -6.11 2.55
N GLY A 6 -1.55 -5.45 3.53
CA GLY A 6 -0.99 -4.34 4.29
C GLY A 6 -1.66 -4.22 5.65
N LEU A 7 -0.87 -3.88 6.68
CA LEU A 7 -1.35 -3.76 8.06
C LEU A 7 -0.61 -2.65 8.78
N GLY A 8 -1.36 -1.77 9.43
CA GLY A 8 -0.87 -0.81 10.41
C GLY A 8 -1.18 -1.27 11.82
N ALA A 9 -0.24 -1.07 12.74
CA ALA A 9 -0.36 -1.46 14.13
C ALA A 9 0.36 -0.43 15.03
N GLY A 10 -0.12 -0.26 16.26
CA GLY A 10 0.49 0.62 17.27
C GLY A 10 0.51 2.11 16.92
N GLN A 11 -0.32 2.55 15.96
CA GLN A 11 -0.36 3.95 15.53
C GLN A 11 -1.32 4.76 16.40
N GLN A 12 -0.94 6.00 16.73
CA GLN A 12 -1.77 6.93 17.52
C GLN A 12 -2.71 7.77 16.64
N SER A 13 -2.40 7.92 15.35
CA SER A 13 -3.19 8.69 14.39
C SER A 13 -3.83 7.76 13.36
N ARG A 14 -5.13 7.92 13.15
CA ARG A 14 -5.91 7.09 12.21
C ARG A 14 -5.38 7.21 10.78
N ILE A 15 -5.18 8.43 10.29
CA ILE A 15 -4.64 8.67 8.95
C ILE A 15 -3.22 8.15 8.78
N HIS A 16 -2.38 8.20 9.82
CA HIS A 16 -1.04 7.60 9.76
C HIS A 16 -1.11 6.07 9.63
N CYS A 17 -2.01 5.44 10.38
CA CYS A 17 -2.27 4.00 10.26
C CYS A 17 -2.74 3.61 8.86
N THR A 18 -3.69 4.36 8.30
CA THR A 18 -4.22 4.15 6.95
C THR A 18 -3.13 4.30 5.89
N ARG A 19 -2.31 5.35 5.96
CA ARG A 19 -1.18 5.56 5.04
C ARG A 19 -0.20 4.39 5.12
N LEU A 20 0.25 4.03 6.33
CA LEU A 20 1.21 2.95 6.53
C LEU A 20 0.67 1.58 6.06
N ALA A 21 -0.60 1.28 6.31
CA ALA A 21 -1.23 0.06 5.82
C ALA A 21 -1.31 0.03 4.28
N CYS A 22 -1.73 1.14 3.67
CA CYS A 22 -1.80 1.28 2.22
C CYS A 22 -0.42 1.21 1.57
N ASP A 23 0.60 1.87 2.11
CA ASP A 23 1.97 1.83 1.57
C ASP A 23 2.53 0.39 1.57
N LYS A 24 2.24 -0.38 2.63
CA LYS A 24 2.58 -1.81 2.68
C LYS A 24 1.82 -2.62 1.62
N ALA A 25 0.54 -2.35 1.41
CA ALA A 25 -0.26 -3.00 0.37
C ALA A 25 0.28 -2.68 -1.03
N GLU A 26 0.61 -1.42 -1.32
CA GLU A 26 1.20 -1.00 -2.59
C GLU A 26 2.53 -1.71 -2.85
N LYS A 27 3.41 -1.79 -1.85
CA LYS A 27 4.65 -2.58 -1.95
C LYS A 27 4.35 -4.05 -2.28
N TRP A 28 3.34 -4.66 -1.64
CA TRP A 28 2.92 -6.03 -1.94
C TRP A 28 2.43 -6.19 -3.39
N PHE A 29 1.64 -5.23 -3.91
CA PHE A 29 1.20 -5.25 -5.31
C PHE A 29 2.36 -5.07 -6.28
N LEU A 30 3.26 -4.12 -6.01
CA LEU A 30 4.39 -3.79 -6.88
C LEU A 30 5.43 -4.91 -6.94
N GLN A 31 5.59 -5.72 -5.90
CA GLN A 31 6.43 -6.93 -5.96
C GLN A 31 5.98 -7.92 -7.04
N ARG A 32 4.73 -7.82 -7.51
CA ARG A 32 4.18 -8.66 -8.59
C ARG A 32 4.27 -8.00 -9.97
N HIS A 33 4.76 -6.76 -10.05
CA HIS A 33 4.90 -6.03 -11.30
C HIS A 33 5.84 -6.75 -12.27
N PRO A 34 5.58 -6.76 -13.59
CA PRO A 34 6.43 -7.45 -14.57
C PRO A 34 7.90 -7.00 -14.51
N LYS A 35 8.15 -5.69 -14.36
CA LYS A 35 9.53 -5.16 -14.17
C LYS A 35 10.22 -5.77 -12.94
N VAL A 36 9.52 -6.05 -11.85
CA VAL A 36 10.09 -6.72 -10.66
C VAL A 36 10.31 -8.21 -10.92
N ARG A 37 9.32 -8.89 -11.52
CA ARG A 37 9.40 -10.34 -11.78
C ARG A 37 10.48 -10.71 -12.79
N ASN A 38 10.83 -9.76 -13.67
CA ASN A 38 11.83 -9.94 -14.72
C ASN A 38 13.21 -9.35 -14.38
N LEU A 39 13.44 -8.90 -13.14
CA LEU A 39 14.75 -8.40 -12.71
C LEU A 39 15.84 -9.47 -12.89
N GLN A 40 16.95 -9.06 -13.49
CA GLN A 40 18.11 -9.93 -13.75
C GLN A 40 19.17 -9.70 -12.67
N PHE A 41 19.26 -10.62 -11.72
CA PHE A 41 20.20 -10.57 -10.60
C PHE A 41 21.55 -11.18 -10.97
N GLN A 42 22.63 -10.66 -10.39
CA GLN A 42 23.95 -11.30 -10.48
C GLN A 42 23.90 -12.77 -10.03
N GLU A 43 24.78 -13.60 -10.62
CA GLU A 43 24.85 -15.02 -10.30
C GLU A 43 25.13 -15.27 -8.80
N LYS A 44 24.64 -16.40 -8.29
CA LYS A 44 24.89 -16.89 -6.92
C LYS A 44 24.41 -15.98 -5.77
N LEU A 45 23.60 -14.95 -6.03
CA LEU A 45 23.00 -14.16 -4.95
C LEU A 45 22.04 -15.00 -4.07
N PRO A 46 22.20 -14.99 -2.73
CA PRO A 46 21.27 -15.65 -1.81
C PRO A 46 19.85 -15.08 -1.93
N LYS A 47 18.84 -15.89 -1.61
CA LYS A 47 17.42 -15.48 -1.66
C LYS A 47 17.15 -14.21 -0.84
N VAL A 48 17.75 -14.09 0.34
CA VAL A 48 17.59 -12.91 1.21
C VAL A 48 18.15 -11.65 0.56
N ALA A 49 19.31 -11.74 -0.09
CA ALA A 49 19.90 -10.61 -0.81
C ALA A 49 19.01 -10.15 -1.97
N LYS A 50 18.44 -11.09 -2.74
CA LYS A 50 17.48 -10.78 -3.82
C LYS A 50 16.24 -10.06 -3.28
N THR A 51 15.68 -10.51 -2.15
CA THR A 51 14.53 -9.84 -1.52
C THR A 51 14.85 -8.40 -1.12
N ASN A 52 16.03 -8.15 -0.54
CA ASN A 52 16.46 -6.81 -0.16
C ASN A 52 16.68 -5.91 -1.39
N LEU A 53 17.26 -6.44 -2.46
CA LEU A 53 17.41 -5.71 -3.73
C LEU A 53 16.07 -5.34 -4.35
N ILE A 54 15.08 -6.23 -4.32
CA ILE A 54 13.71 -5.92 -4.77
C ILE A 54 13.12 -4.79 -3.93
N ASP A 55 13.32 -4.81 -2.62
CA ASP A 55 12.83 -3.75 -1.74
C ASP A 55 13.45 -2.39 -2.07
N GLN A 56 14.77 -2.35 -2.17
CA GLN A 56 15.51 -1.14 -2.57
C GLN A 56 15.05 -0.63 -3.94
N TYR A 57 14.88 -1.54 -4.91
CA TYR A 57 14.36 -1.20 -6.24
C TYR A 57 12.98 -0.54 -6.19
N LEU A 58 12.08 -1.01 -5.30
CA LEU A 58 10.76 -0.38 -5.13
C LEU A 58 10.85 1.00 -4.45
N LEU A 59 11.89 1.23 -3.66
CA LEU A 59 12.22 2.48 -2.98
C LEU A 59 13.09 3.43 -3.83
N TRP A 60 13.24 3.20 -5.14
CA TRP A 60 14.14 3.92 -6.04
C TRP A 60 14.24 5.45 -5.79
N GLU A 61 13.10 6.13 -5.67
CA GLU A 61 13.04 7.59 -5.48
C GLU A 61 13.49 8.08 -4.09
N SER A 62 13.61 7.16 -3.12
CA SER A 62 13.96 7.43 -1.72
C SER A 62 15.36 6.95 -1.35
N LEU A 63 16.06 6.27 -2.25
CA LEU A 63 17.43 5.81 -2.01
C LEU A 63 18.40 7.00 -2.05
N SER A 64 19.39 6.98 -1.16
CA SER A 64 20.57 7.83 -1.29
C SER A 64 21.42 7.39 -2.50
N LYS A 65 22.30 8.29 -2.99
CA LYS A 65 23.24 7.97 -4.08
C LYS A 65 24.09 6.72 -3.80
N ARG A 66 24.45 6.50 -2.53
CA ARG A 66 25.21 5.32 -2.11
C ARG A 66 24.38 4.05 -2.18
N GLU A 67 23.15 4.09 -1.68
CA GLU A 67 22.24 2.95 -1.72
C GLU A 67 21.88 2.59 -3.16
N GLU A 68 21.62 3.58 -4.02
CA GLU A 68 21.39 3.35 -5.45
C GLU A 68 22.60 2.65 -6.09
N ALA A 69 23.82 3.16 -5.87
CA ALA A 69 25.03 2.54 -6.41
C ALA A 69 25.21 1.08 -5.94
N MET A 70 25.05 0.82 -4.63
CA MET A 70 25.15 -0.53 -4.07
C MET A 70 24.06 -1.47 -4.58
N MET A 71 22.84 -0.97 -4.74
CA MET A 71 21.72 -1.74 -5.28
C MET A 71 21.98 -2.12 -6.74
N LEU A 72 22.52 -1.20 -7.55
CA LEU A 72 22.82 -1.44 -8.96
C LEU A 72 23.87 -2.54 -9.19
N GLU A 73 24.84 -2.70 -8.27
CA GLU A 73 25.80 -3.81 -8.30
C GLU A 73 25.14 -5.20 -8.20
N GLY A 74 23.93 -5.27 -7.64
CA GLY A 74 23.17 -6.52 -7.50
C GLY A 74 22.53 -7.04 -8.79
N PHE A 75 22.54 -6.25 -9.88
CA PHE A 75 21.89 -6.59 -11.14
C PHE A 75 22.91 -6.82 -12.27
N ILE A 76 22.57 -7.69 -13.23
CA ILE A 76 23.39 -7.95 -14.43
C ILE A 76 23.40 -6.70 -15.33
N GLU A 77 22.22 -6.12 -15.53
CA GLU A 77 22.01 -4.88 -16.26
C GLU A 77 21.26 -3.90 -15.39
N LYS A 78 21.46 -2.59 -15.63
CA LYS A 78 20.74 -1.54 -14.89
C LYS A 78 19.23 -1.69 -15.13
N PRO A 79 18.42 -1.99 -14.10
CA PRO A 79 16.99 -2.11 -14.29
C PRO A 79 16.35 -0.74 -14.48
N GLU A 80 15.30 -0.69 -15.29
CA GLU A 80 14.47 0.51 -15.42
C GLU A 80 13.56 0.66 -14.20
N PRO A 81 13.48 1.86 -13.58
CA PRO A 81 12.54 2.10 -12.49
C PRO A 81 11.09 2.00 -12.97
N ILE A 82 10.18 1.75 -12.03
CA ILE A 82 8.73 1.85 -12.26
C ILE A 82 8.32 3.30 -12.03
N SER A 83 7.79 3.97 -13.05
CA SER A 83 7.29 5.34 -12.94
C SER A 83 6.08 5.45 -12.01
N LYS A 84 5.75 6.65 -11.54
CA LYS A 84 4.56 6.88 -10.69
C LYS A 84 3.28 6.48 -11.40
N GLU A 85 3.20 6.76 -12.69
CA GLU A 85 2.07 6.43 -13.55
C GLU A 85 1.95 4.91 -13.73
N GLU A 86 3.08 4.22 -13.99
CA GLU A 86 3.11 2.75 -14.08
C GLU A 86 2.69 2.09 -12.76
N LYS A 87 3.15 2.62 -11.62
CA LYS A 87 2.74 2.15 -10.28
C LYS A 87 1.22 2.27 -10.11
N ALA A 88 0.66 3.44 -10.40
CA ALA A 88 -0.78 3.69 -10.27
C ALA A 88 -1.61 2.80 -11.20
N GLN A 89 -1.21 2.67 -12.47
CA GLN A 89 -1.86 1.78 -13.43
C GLN A 89 -1.83 0.32 -12.97
N TRP A 90 -0.69 -0.13 -12.43
CA TRP A 90 -0.55 -1.49 -11.93
C TRP A 90 -1.45 -1.76 -10.73
N ILE A 91 -1.47 -0.87 -9.74
CA ILE A 91 -2.31 -0.99 -8.55
C ILE A 91 -3.80 -1.02 -8.94
N ASN A 92 -4.21 -0.21 -9.92
CA ASN A 92 -5.61 -0.16 -10.39
C ASN A 92 -6.10 -1.48 -11.04
N ARG A 93 -5.20 -2.40 -11.40
CA ARG A 93 -5.59 -3.73 -11.91
C ARG A 93 -6.08 -4.67 -10.81
N PHE A 94 -5.74 -4.42 -9.55
CA PHE A 94 -6.15 -5.23 -8.42
C PHE A 94 -7.52 -4.77 -7.93
N SER A 95 -8.54 -5.60 -8.14
CA SER A 95 -9.90 -5.35 -7.67
C SER A 95 -10.15 -6.03 -6.31
N GLY A 96 -11.26 -5.69 -5.67
CA GLY A 96 -11.67 -6.39 -4.44
C GLY A 96 -10.86 -6.04 -3.20
N ILE A 97 -10.13 -4.92 -3.20
CA ILE A 97 -9.34 -4.49 -2.05
C ILE A 97 -10.28 -3.93 -0.99
N THR A 98 -10.17 -4.48 0.22
CA THR A 98 -10.97 -4.11 1.39
C THR A 98 -10.10 -3.49 2.46
N LEU A 99 -10.50 -2.32 2.96
CA LEU A 99 -9.92 -1.68 4.13
C LEU A 99 -10.83 -1.92 5.34
N ALA A 100 -10.25 -2.43 6.43
CA ALA A 100 -10.95 -2.57 7.71
C ALA A 100 -10.28 -1.67 8.76
N SER A 101 -11.06 -0.85 9.45
CA SER A 101 -10.62 -0.03 10.58
C SER A 101 -11.23 -0.55 11.88
N ASP A 102 -10.40 -0.68 12.92
CA ASP A 102 -10.77 -1.16 14.25
C ASP A 102 -11.62 -0.15 15.06
N ALA A 103 -11.64 1.12 14.63
CA ALA A 103 -12.50 2.18 15.11
C ALA A 103 -12.96 3.08 13.95
N PHE A 104 -13.78 4.07 14.26
CA PHE A 104 -14.27 5.04 13.28
C PHE A 104 -13.12 5.83 12.61
N ILE A 105 -13.42 6.32 11.42
CA ILE A 105 -12.63 7.18 10.56
C ILE A 105 -13.07 8.62 10.87
N PRO A 106 -12.18 9.45 11.42
CA PRO A 106 -12.54 10.79 11.85
C PRO A 106 -12.75 11.76 10.70
N PHE A 107 -12.06 11.54 9.56
CA PHE A 107 -12.03 12.47 8.43
C PHE A 107 -11.89 11.74 7.09
N ARG A 108 -12.38 12.40 6.02
CA ARG A 108 -12.35 11.89 4.64
C ARG A 108 -10.96 11.55 4.10
N ASP A 109 -9.89 12.12 4.68
CA ASP A 109 -8.51 11.92 4.26
C ASP A 109 -8.09 10.43 4.26
N ASN A 110 -8.71 9.62 5.10
CA ASN A 110 -8.54 8.17 5.13
C ASN A 110 -9.10 7.51 3.86
N ILE A 111 -10.28 7.94 3.43
CA ILE A 111 -10.93 7.47 2.19
C ILE A 111 -10.14 7.97 0.96
N ASP A 112 -9.73 9.24 0.97
CA ASP A 112 -8.90 9.83 -0.09
C ASP A 112 -7.53 9.14 -0.22
N ARG A 113 -6.98 8.59 0.88
CA ARG A 113 -5.77 7.76 0.84
C ARG A 113 -6.07 6.35 0.35
N ALA A 114 -7.13 5.73 0.82
CA ALA A 114 -7.54 4.39 0.45
C ALA A 114 -7.85 4.27 -1.06
N SER A 115 -8.43 5.32 -1.65
CA SER A 115 -8.78 5.34 -3.08
C SER A 115 -7.55 5.20 -3.99
N ARG A 116 -6.41 5.76 -3.58
CA ARG A 116 -5.12 5.65 -4.30
C ARG A 116 -4.59 4.22 -4.36
N THR A 117 -4.97 3.38 -3.40
CA THR A 117 -4.67 1.94 -3.36
C THR A 117 -5.77 1.11 -4.03
N ASN A 118 -6.72 1.73 -4.75
CA ASN A 118 -7.86 1.07 -5.38
C ASN A 118 -8.75 0.28 -4.39
N VAL A 119 -8.86 0.74 -3.14
CA VAL A 119 -9.83 0.19 -2.17
C VAL A 119 -11.25 0.36 -2.71
N ARG A 120 -12.06 -0.70 -2.63
CA ARG A 120 -13.46 -0.71 -3.09
C ARG A 120 -14.46 -0.95 -1.97
N TYR A 121 -13.99 -1.48 -0.84
CA TYR A 121 -14.81 -1.77 0.32
C TYR A 121 -14.13 -1.21 1.55
N VAL A 122 -14.85 -0.43 2.34
CA VAL A 122 -14.37 0.12 3.61
C VAL A 122 -15.31 -0.37 4.71
N VAL A 123 -14.73 -0.93 5.76
CA VAL A 123 -15.46 -1.43 6.94
C VAL A 123 -14.90 -0.73 8.18
N GLU A 124 -15.77 -0.16 8.98
CA GLU A 124 -15.40 0.50 10.24
C GLU A 124 -16.55 0.47 11.25
N THR A 125 -16.36 1.11 12.40
CA THR A 125 -17.38 1.11 13.45
C THR A 125 -18.56 2.05 13.16
N GLY A 126 -18.34 3.14 12.44
CA GLY A 126 -19.22 4.31 12.41
C GLY A 126 -19.17 5.13 13.71
N GLY A 127 -19.87 6.26 13.74
CA GLY A 127 -20.01 7.13 14.92
C GLY A 127 -19.04 8.32 14.97
N SER A 128 -18.43 8.69 13.84
CA SER A 128 -17.68 9.94 13.71
C SER A 128 -18.61 11.15 13.71
N PHE A 129 -18.18 12.29 14.30
CA PHE A 129 -18.94 13.54 14.17
C PHE A 129 -19.01 14.05 12.71
N ARG A 130 -18.03 13.68 11.88
CA ARG A 130 -17.95 14.06 10.45
C ARG A 130 -18.21 12.87 9.52
N GLU A 131 -19.11 11.99 9.94
CA GLU A 131 -19.43 10.77 9.19
C GLU A 131 -19.97 11.09 7.77
N ASP A 132 -20.78 12.15 7.62
CA ASP A 132 -21.31 12.56 6.33
C ASP A 132 -20.21 12.87 5.30
N ASP A 133 -19.14 13.57 5.72
CA ASP A 133 -17.99 13.88 4.86
C ASP A 133 -17.27 12.58 4.40
N VAL A 134 -17.19 11.59 5.29
CA VAL A 134 -16.54 10.30 5.03
C VAL A 134 -17.39 9.46 4.07
N ILE A 135 -18.70 9.38 4.29
CA ILE A 135 -19.65 8.69 3.41
C ILE A 135 -19.67 9.35 2.03
N GLN A 136 -19.71 10.68 1.97
CA GLN A 136 -19.66 11.40 0.71
C GLN A 136 -18.38 11.06 -0.07
N ALA A 137 -17.22 11.08 0.58
CA ALA A 137 -15.96 10.69 -0.07
C ALA A 137 -16.00 9.24 -0.58
N ALA A 138 -16.55 8.30 0.20
CA ALA A 138 -16.70 6.91 -0.25
C ALA A 138 -17.57 6.82 -1.50
N ASN A 139 -18.68 7.56 -1.56
CA ASN A 139 -19.55 7.64 -2.74
C ASN A 139 -18.82 8.26 -3.95
N GLU A 140 -18.06 9.36 -3.76
CA GLU A 140 -17.28 10.02 -4.81
C GLU A 140 -16.29 9.05 -5.49
N TYR A 141 -15.68 8.14 -4.73
CA TYR A 141 -14.76 7.13 -5.27
C TYR A 141 -15.43 5.81 -5.68
N GLY A 142 -16.76 5.70 -5.53
CA GLY A 142 -17.51 4.47 -5.80
C GLY A 142 -17.11 3.31 -4.90
N MET A 143 -16.86 3.59 -3.62
CA MET A 143 -16.60 2.59 -2.58
C MET A 143 -17.88 2.19 -1.87
N VAL A 144 -17.98 0.92 -1.50
CA VAL A 144 -18.98 0.45 -0.53
C VAL A 144 -18.44 0.73 0.87
N HIS A 145 -19.19 1.50 1.67
CA HIS A 145 -18.85 1.82 3.05
C HIS A 145 -19.81 1.12 4.02
N ILE A 146 -19.26 0.42 5.01
CA ILE A 146 -20.02 -0.44 5.95
C ILE A 146 -19.69 -0.04 7.38
N HIS A 147 -20.72 0.26 8.17
CA HIS A 147 -20.62 0.48 9.61
C HIS A 147 -21.00 -0.80 10.37
N THR A 148 -20.14 -1.21 11.30
CA THR A 148 -20.34 -2.43 12.09
C THR A 148 -20.98 -2.17 13.45
N GLY A 149 -20.83 -0.96 14.01
CA GLY A 149 -21.14 -0.68 15.41
C GLY A 149 -20.23 -1.38 16.42
N ILE A 150 -19.19 -2.10 15.97
CA ILE A 150 -18.32 -2.93 16.83
C ILE A 150 -16.89 -2.42 16.76
N ARG A 151 -16.41 -1.83 17.85
CA ARG A 151 -15.01 -1.39 18.01
C ARG A 151 -14.11 -2.55 18.47
N SER A 152 -12.94 -2.68 17.86
CA SER A 152 -12.02 -3.82 18.06
C SER A 152 -10.62 -3.40 18.50
N PHE A 153 -10.52 -2.56 19.53
CA PHE A 153 -9.23 -2.21 20.11
C PHE A 153 -8.56 -3.40 20.81
N LEU A 154 -7.24 -3.47 20.67
CA LEU A 154 -6.37 -4.39 21.37
C LEU A 154 -5.12 -3.62 21.83
N HIS A 155 -4.79 -3.75 23.11
CA HIS A 155 -3.66 -3.08 23.76
C HIS A 155 -2.53 -4.07 24.04
#